data_AF-A0AAJ0DCG4-F1
#
_entry.id   AF-A0AAJ0DCG4-F1
#
_cell.length_a   1.000
_cell.length_b   1.000
_cell.length_c   1.000
_cell.angle_alpha   90.00
_cell.angle_beta   90.00
_cell.angle_gamma   90.00
#
_symmetry.space_group_name_H-M   'P 1'
#
loop_
_entity.id
_entity.type
_entity.pdbx_description
1 polymer ?
#
loop_
_entity_poly.entity_id
_entity_poly.type
_entity_poly.pdbx_seq_one_letter_code
_entity_poly.pdbx_strand_id
1 'polypeptide(L)'
;MGALQYVSPVEARTSTVCKAFPRRSRQRQSLLQVEYLRPVMRYTSRSRATNPTTIMQWTYLIALLAPFAAAQQDFGAMMRFGCAQHSIERLDPVVSPGQIPSQHMHAIVGGNSFNATMQGDVGAESSCTTCTFSEDFSNYWHPAMYFRALNGTFRHVPIIPNVGIFGATGGVTVYYTSPTDKSVKIKAPPPLN
;
A
#
# COMPACT_ATOMS: atom_id res chain seq x y z
N MET A 1 -37.83 5.33 -23.78
CA MET A 1 -36.83 4.55 -24.54
C MET A 1 -35.49 5.22 -24.33
N GLY A 2 -34.75 4.81 -23.30
CA GLY A 2 -33.46 5.41 -22.92
C GLY A 2 -32.33 4.54 -23.45
N ALA A 3 -31.48 5.11 -24.29
CA ALA A 3 -30.31 4.44 -24.84
C ALA A 3 -29.34 4.08 -23.70
N LEU A 4 -29.30 2.81 -23.33
CA LEU A 4 -28.15 2.22 -22.65
C LEU A 4 -27.00 2.29 -23.66
N GLN A 5 -26.04 3.18 -23.44
CA GLN A 5 -24.77 3.12 -24.15
C GLN A 5 -24.07 1.83 -23.73
N TYR A 6 -24.29 0.79 -24.54
CA TYR A 6 -23.56 -0.46 -24.52
C TYR A 6 -22.14 -0.14 -24.99
N VAL A 7 -21.24 0.14 -24.05
CA VAL A 7 -19.81 0.15 -24.33
C VAL A 7 -19.42 -1.31 -24.55
N SER A 8 -19.10 -1.64 -25.78
CA SER A 8 -18.72 -2.97 -26.25
C SER A 8 -17.62 -3.59 -25.38
N PRO A 9 -17.70 -4.88 -25.02
CA PRO A 9 -16.69 -5.56 -24.20
C PRO A 9 -15.36 -5.80 -24.93
N VAL A 10 -15.25 -5.41 -26.21
CA VAL A 10 -14.08 -5.65 -27.07
C VAL A 10 -13.12 -4.46 -27.09
N GLU A 11 -13.57 -3.25 -26.75
CA GLU A 11 -12.73 -2.04 -26.74
C GLU A 11 -11.97 -1.85 -25.40
N ALA A 12 -12.27 -2.66 -24.38
CA ALA A 12 -11.57 -2.64 -23.09
C ALA A 12 -10.23 -3.41 -23.11
N ARG A 13 -9.89 -4.06 -24.22
CA ARG A 13 -8.64 -4.86 -24.36
C ARG A 13 -7.39 -4.07 -24.76
N THR A 14 -7.50 -2.76 -24.92
CA THR A 14 -6.37 -1.89 -25.32
C THR A 14 -6.28 -0.66 -24.42
N SER A 15 -6.21 -0.87 -23.11
CA SER A 15 -5.77 0.19 -22.21
C SER A 15 -4.27 0.00 -21.91
N THR A 16 -3.55 1.09 -21.97
CA THR A 16 -2.10 1.27 -21.84
C THR A 16 -1.61 1.09 -20.39
N VAL A 17 -2.09 0.08 -19.65
CA VAL A 17 -2.42 0.29 -18.22
C VAL A 17 -1.27 0.22 -17.21
N CYS A 18 -0.20 -0.52 -17.44
CA CYS A 18 0.83 -0.66 -16.42
C CYS A 18 2.05 0.22 -16.66
N LYS A 19 1.88 1.52 -16.45
CA LYS A 19 2.91 2.42 -15.93
C LYS A 19 2.23 3.41 -15.00
N ALA A 20 1.96 2.98 -13.78
CA ALA A 20 1.42 3.83 -12.72
C ALA A 20 2.48 4.77 -12.13
N PHE A 21 3.73 4.30 -12.06
CA PHE A 21 4.83 5.06 -11.49
C PHE A 21 5.99 5.14 -12.48
N PRO A 22 6.56 6.33 -12.74
CA PRO A 22 7.77 6.42 -13.54
C PRO A 22 8.89 5.65 -12.84
N ARG A 23 9.52 4.69 -13.54
CA ARG A 23 10.80 4.09 -13.10
C ARG A 23 11.80 5.23 -12.98
N ARG A 24 11.97 5.82 -11.79
CA ARG A 24 13.23 6.49 -11.46
C ARG A 24 14.28 5.39 -11.41
N SER A 25 15.15 5.37 -12.41
CA SER A 25 16.40 4.63 -12.38
C SER A 25 17.08 4.89 -11.04
N ARG A 26 17.17 3.87 -10.18
CA ARG A 26 17.69 3.98 -8.81
C ARG A 26 16.97 5.02 -7.95
N GLN A 27 15.70 4.78 -7.62
CA GLN A 27 15.39 4.96 -6.20
C GLN A 27 16.03 3.76 -5.51
N ARG A 28 17.26 3.94 -5.00
CA ARG A 28 17.67 3.20 -3.79
C ARG A 28 16.45 3.36 -2.88
N GLN A 29 15.68 2.30 -2.68
CA GLN A 29 14.95 2.17 -1.42
C GLN A 29 16.03 2.35 -0.39
N SER A 30 16.02 3.56 0.14
CA SER A 30 17.03 4.00 1.04
C SER A 30 16.94 3.06 2.23
N LEU A 31 17.91 2.17 2.32
CA LEU A 31 18.52 1.72 3.57
C LEU A 31 18.96 2.90 4.47
N LEU A 32 18.40 4.11 4.32
CA LEU A 32 18.63 5.26 5.18
C LEU A 32 17.90 5.13 6.51
N GLN A 33 17.15 4.04 6.77
CA GLN A 33 16.71 3.71 8.11
C GLN A 33 17.64 2.75 8.86
N VAL A 34 18.59 2.09 8.17
CA VAL A 34 19.52 1.13 8.80
C VAL A 34 20.93 1.73 9.00
N GLU A 35 21.28 2.82 8.31
CA GLU A 35 22.62 3.41 8.38
C GLU A 35 22.77 4.52 9.44
N TYR A 36 21.72 4.85 10.21
CA TYR A 36 21.76 5.91 11.24
C TYR A 36 22.19 5.42 12.64
N LEU A 37 22.51 4.13 12.82
CA LEU A 37 22.89 3.57 14.12
C LEU A 37 24.22 2.79 14.05
N ARG A 38 25.30 3.48 13.67
CA ARG A 38 26.64 3.09 14.13
C ARG A 38 27.29 4.26 14.83
N PRO A 39 27.01 4.51 16.12
CA PRO A 39 27.95 5.28 16.92
C PRO A 39 29.17 4.39 17.14
N VAL A 40 30.20 4.53 16.30
CA VAL A 40 31.55 4.12 16.70
C VAL A 40 32.03 5.17 17.70
N MET A 41 31.45 5.15 18.90
CA MET A 41 31.89 5.99 20.00
C MET A 41 33.12 5.30 20.62
N ARG A 42 34.29 5.56 20.04
CA ARG A 42 35.56 5.27 20.72
C ARG A 42 35.67 6.23 21.91
N TYR A 43 35.24 5.78 23.07
CA TYR A 43 35.48 6.47 24.33
C TYR A 43 36.99 6.36 24.64
N THR A 44 37.74 7.39 24.30
CA THR A 44 39.08 7.57 24.86
C THR A 44 38.91 8.03 26.30
N SER A 45 39.09 7.12 27.25
CA SER A 45 39.04 7.45 28.67
C SER A 45 40.27 8.30 29.03
N ARG A 46 40.17 9.62 28.84
CA ARG A 46 41.11 10.56 29.42
C ARG A 46 40.56 10.98 30.78
N SER A 47 41.10 10.42 31.85
CA SER A 47 40.80 10.80 33.23
C SER A 47 41.29 12.23 33.49
N ARG A 48 40.44 13.22 33.19
CA ARG A 48 40.59 14.58 33.69
C ARG A 48 39.76 14.66 34.97
N ALA A 49 40.42 14.97 36.09
CA ALA A 49 39.77 15.13 37.39
C ALA A 49 38.58 16.10 37.28
N THR A 50 37.37 15.60 37.49
CA THR A 50 36.13 16.39 37.45
C THR A 50 35.65 16.66 38.88
N ASN A 51 35.28 17.90 39.13
CA ASN A 51 34.80 18.43 40.40
C ASN A 51 33.45 17.76 40.76
N PRO A 52 33.21 17.27 42.00
CA PRO A 52 32.02 16.48 42.36
C PRO A 52 30.66 17.15 42.06
N THR A 53 30.61 18.47 41.95
CA THR A 53 29.38 19.22 41.66
C THR A 53 28.91 19.09 40.20
N THR A 54 29.82 18.95 39.24
CA THR A 54 29.43 18.79 37.82
C THR A 54 28.93 17.38 37.53
N ILE A 55 29.46 16.35 38.19
CA ILE A 55 28.98 14.95 38.06
C ILE A 55 27.50 14.83 38.46
N MET A 56 27.09 15.56 39.49
CA MET A 56 25.71 15.53 39.98
C MET A 56 24.73 16.22 39.03
N GLN A 57 25.14 17.20 38.22
CA GLN A 57 24.25 17.89 37.27
C GLN A 57 23.98 17.09 35.98
N TRP A 58 24.99 16.37 35.47
CA TRP A 58 24.84 15.56 34.26
C TRP A 58 24.00 14.30 34.48
N THR A 59 23.98 13.76 35.70
CA THR A 59 23.17 12.58 36.06
C THR A 59 21.68 12.89 36.08
N TYR A 60 21.27 14.07 36.56
CA TYR A 60 19.86 14.50 36.51
C TYR A 60 19.33 14.72 35.08
N LEU A 61 20.16 15.25 34.18
CA LEU A 61 19.77 15.47 32.78
C LEU A 61 19.57 14.16 32.01
N ILE A 62 20.40 13.14 32.26
CA ILE A 62 20.23 11.81 31.64
C ILE A 62 18.99 11.09 32.22
N ALA A 63 18.73 11.23 33.52
CA ALA A 63 17.56 10.64 34.17
C ALA A 63 16.23 11.23 33.65
N LEU A 64 16.20 12.52 33.28
CA LEU A 64 15.02 13.17 32.69
C LEU A 64 14.78 12.81 31.22
N LEU A 65 15.81 12.34 30.48
CA LEU A 65 15.69 11.92 29.08
C LEU A 65 15.41 10.42 28.91
N ALA A 66 15.67 9.59 29.93
CA ALA A 66 15.40 8.16 29.90
C ALA A 66 13.94 7.76 29.57
N PRO A 67 12.88 8.44 30.06
CA PRO A 67 11.51 8.05 29.73
C PRO A 67 11.10 8.33 28.27
N PHE A 68 11.80 9.20 27.54
CA PHE A 68 11.52 9.43 26.11
C PHE A 68 12.00 8.28 25.22
N ALA A 69 13.04 7.55 25.61
CA ALA A 69 13.55 6.41 24.84
C ALA A 69 12.67 5.16 24.96
N ALA A 70 11.93 5.02 26.07
CA ALA A 70 11.06 3.86 26.31
C ALA A 70 9.67 3.97 25.65
N ALA A 71 9.35 5.10 25.01
CA ALA A 71 8.05 5.35 24.40
C ALA A 71 7.95 4.93 22.92
N GLN A 72 8.88 4.13 22.39
CA GLN A 72 8.72 3.54 21.06
C GLN A 72 7.66 2.42 21.12
N GLN A 73 6.45 2.74 20.64
CA GLN A 73 5.46 1.71 20.37
C GLN A 73 5.96 0.83 19.22
N ASP A 74 6.16 -0.46 19.51
CA ASP A 74 6.48 -1.48 18.51
C ASP A 74 5.21 -1.79 17.72
N PHE A 75 4.96 -1.02 16.67
CA PHE A 75 4.08 -1.45 15.60
C PHE A 75 4.89 -2.52 14.86
N GLY A 76 4.48 -3.79 14.94
CA GLY A 76 5.16 -4.90 14.27
C GLY A 76 5.47 -4.59 12.79
N ALA A 77 6.28 -5.42 12.14
CA ALA A 77 6.69 -5.20 10.75
C ALA A 77 5.49 -4.87 9.84
N MET A 78 5.55 -3.70 9.20
CA MET A 78 4.47 -3.13 8.40
C MET A 78 5.03 -2.65 7.05
N MET A 79 4.38 -3.04 5.96
CA MET A 79 4.65 -2.51 4.62
C MET A 79 3.49 -1.63 4.19
N ARG A 80 3.79 -0.41 3.73
CA ARG A 80 2.82 0.55 3.21
C ARG A 80 3.26 1.00 1.83
N PHE A 81 2.36 0.90 0.85
CA PHE A 81 2.64 1.36 -0.51
C PHE A 81 1.39 1.74 -1.28
N GLY A 82 1.58 2.39 -2.43
CA GLY A 82 0.48 2.83 -3.28
C GLY A 82 0.36 2.02 -4.55
N CYS A 83 -0.87 1.89 -5.04
CA CYS A 83 -1.17 1.39 -6.36
C CYS A 83 -2.12 2.39 -7.05
N ALA A 84 -1.78 2.82 -8.26
CA ALA A 84 -2.65 3.73 -9.02
C ALA A 84 -3.85 2.98 -9.63
N GLN A 85 -4.87 3.73 -10.04
CA GLN A 85 -6.04 3.15 -10.68
C GLN A 85 -5.67 2.48 -12.01
N HIS A 86 -6.02 1.20 -12.16
CA HIS A 86 -5.90 0.44 -13.40
C HIS A 86 -7.13 0.66 -14.28
N SER A 87 -8.30 0.25 -13.79
CA SER A 87 -9.57 0.38 -14.51
C SER A 87 -10.75 0.51 -13.53
N ILE A 88 -11.92 0.87 -14.04
CA ILE A 88 -13.17 0.82 -13.29
C ILE A 88 -14.17 -0.02 -14.07
N GLU A 89 -14.56 -1.17 -13.52
CA GLU A 89 -15.29 -2.20 -14.26
C GLU A 89 -16.37 -2.86 -13.42
N ARG A 90 -17.37 -3.44 -14.09
CA ARG A 90 -18.42 -4.24 -13.45
C ARG A 90 -18.01 -5.70 -13.37
N LEU A 91 -16.95 -5.96 -12.60
CA LEU A 91 -16.43 -7.29 -12.32
C LEU A 91 -16.35 -7.52 -10.81
N ASP A 92 -16.91 -8.62 -10.31
CA ASP A 92 -16.90 -8.99 -8.90
C ASP A 92 -16.70 -10.51 -8.75
N PRO A 93 -15.44 -10.98 -8.68
CA PRO A 93 -15.14 -12.40 -8.63
C PRO A 93 -15.50 -13.07 -7.30
N VAL A 94 -15.87 -12.31 -6.28
CA VAL A 94 -16.22 -12.84 -4.95
C VAL A 94 -17.73 -12.99 -4.82
N VAL A 95 -18.50 -11.94 -5.14
CA VAL A 95 -19.96 -11.94 -4.95
C VAL A 95 -20.71 -12.39 -6.21
N SER A 96 -20.18 -12.14 -7.40
CA SER A 96 -20.83 -12.51 -8.67
C SER A 96 -19.85 -13.20 -9.64
N PRO A 97 -19.28 -14.36 -9.28
CA PRO A 97 -18.24 -15.01 -10.07
C PRO A 97 -18.71 -15.33 -11.49
N GLY A 98 -17.90 -14.98 -12.49
CA GLY A 98 -18.19 -15.22 -13.91
C GLY A 98 -19.30 -14.35 -14.51
N GLN A 99 -19.94 -13.47 -13.74
CA GLN A 99 -20.99 -12.59 -14.24
C GLN A 99 -20.40 -11.31 -14.81
N ILE A 100 -20.71 -11.04 -16.08
CA ILE A 100 -20.32 -9.81 -16.78
C ILE A 100 -21.58 -9.25 -17.46
N PRO A 101 -22.13 -8.10 -17.01
CA PRO A 101 -21.66 -7.28 -15.88
C PRO A 101 -22.06 -7.84 -14.51
N SER A 102 -21.21 -7.66 -13.49
CA SER A 102 -21.57 -7.94 -12.09
C SER A 102 -22.57 -6.94 -11.53
N GLN A 103 -23.17 -7.24 -10.37
CA GLN A 103 -24.10 -6.34 -9.67
C GLN A 103 -23.40 -5.06 -9.17
N HIS A 104 -22.15 -5.17 -8.73
CA HIS A 104 -21.31 -4.04 -8.29
C HIS A 104 -20.37 -3.54 -9.39
N MET A 105 -19.84 -2.33 -9.22
CA MET A 105 -18.77 -1.76 -10.02
C MET A 105 -17.58 -1.48 -9.12
N HIS A 106 -16.38 -1.81 -9.58
CA HIS A 106 -15.18 -1.71 -8.78
C HIS A 106 -14.12 -0.89 -9.50
N ALA A 107 -13.41 -0.06 -8.73
CA ALA A 107 -12.14 0.49 -9.14
C ALA A 107 -11.06 -0.56 -8.82
N ILE A 108 -10.32 -0.96 -9.84
CA ILE A 108 -9.33 -2.03 -9.82
C ILE A 108 -7.93 -1.40 -9.84
N VAL A 109 -7.02 -1.99 -9.06
CA VAL A 109 -5.60 -1.64 -9.00
C VAL A 109 -4.73 -2.92 -8.92
N GLY A 110 -3.42 -2.73 -8.98
CA GLY A 110 -2.43 -3.80 -8.87
C GLY A 110 -2.09 -4.43 -10.21
N GLY A 111 -2.06 -5.76 -10.24
CA GLY A 111 -1.80 -6.58 -11.43
C GLY A 111 -2.80 -6.36 -12.58
N ASN A 112 -2.48 -6.86 -13.77
CA ASN A 112 -3.33 -6.78 -14.97
C ASN A 112 -4.10 -8.07 -15.30
N SER A 113 -4.08 -9.07 -14.42
CA SER A 113 -4.81 -10.34 -14.57
C SER A 113 -6.18 -10.36 -13.88
N PHE A 114 -6.75 -9.20 -13.54
CA PHE A 114 -8.06 -9.14 -12.90
C PHE A 114 -9.18 -9.63 -13.85
N ASN A 115 -10.01 -10.57 -13.39
CA ASN A 115 -11.02 -11.22 -14.22
C ASN A 115 -12.29 -11.53 -13.40
N ALA A 116 -13.41 -11.83 -14.07
CA ALA A 116 -14.70 -12.14 -13.43
C ALA A 116 -14.68 -13.42 -12.59
N THR A 117 -13.77 -14.35 -12.85
CA THR A 117 -13.72 -15.66 -12.17
C THR A 117 -12.55 -15.81 -11.20
N MET A 118 -11.45 -15.06 -11.39
CA MET A 118 -10.20 -15.10 -10.59
C MET A 118 -9.78 -16.52 -10.18
N GLN A 119 -9.66 -17.44 -11.15
CA GLN A 119 -9.23 -18.81 -10.88
C GLN A 119 -7.69 -18.93 -10.97
N GLY A 120 -7.10 -19.85 -10.20
CA GLY A 120 -5.67 -20.14 -10.26
C GLY A 120 -4.76 -19.13 -9.54
N ASP A 121 -3.48 -19.10 -9.92
CA ASP A 121 -2.51 -18.13 -9.42
C ASP A 121 -2.54 -16.86 -10.27
N VAL A 122 -3.47 -15.97 -9.92
CA VAL A 122 -3.68 -14.72 -10.64
C VAL A 122 -2.42 -13.83 -10.62
N GLY A 123 -1.59 -13.91 -9.57
CA GLY A 123 -0.34 -13.16 -9.49
C GLY A 123 0.68 -13.62 -10.54
N ALA A 124 0.75 -14.93 -10.81
CA ALA A 124 1.62 -15.50 -11.84
C ALA A 124 1.16 -15.16 -13.27
N GLU A 125 -0.13 -14.93 -13.49
CA GLU A 125 -0.69 -14.55 -14.79
C GLU A 125 -0.48 -13.08 -15.14
N SER A 126 -0.23 -12.23 -14.14
CA SER A 126 0.01 -10.80 -14.34
C SER A 126 1.38 -10.55 -14.96
N SER A 127 1.41 -9.76 -16.04
CA SER A 127 2.65 -9.33 -16.70
C SER A 127 3.12 -7.95 -16.23
N CYS A 128 2.30 -7.23 -15.47
CA CYS A 128 2.61 -5.89 -15.02
C CYS A 128 1.79 -5.48 -13.79
N THR A 129 2.22 -4.44 -13.08
CA THR A 129 1.54 -3.91 -11.90
C THR A 129 1.46 -2.38 -11.91
N THR A 130 0.41 -1.85 -11.29
CA THR A 130 0.21 -0.42 -11.00
C THR A 130 0.70 -0.01 -9.61
N CYS A 131 1.27 -0.94 -8.83
CA CYS A 131 1.82 -0.67 -7.51
C CYS A 131 3.24 -0.07 -7.57
N THR A 132 3.67 0.59 -6.48
CA THR A 132 5.03 1.13 -6.39
C THR A 132 6.10 0.03 -6.28
N PHE A 133 5.75 -1.13 -5.71
CA PHE A 133 6.60 -2.32 -5.71
C PHE A 133 6.40 -3.09 -7.01
N SER A 134 7.48 -3.32 -7.75
CA SER A 134 7.45 -4.01 -9.04
C SER A 134 7.16 -5.51 -8.91
N GLU A 135 7.32 -6.05 -7.70
CA GLU A 135 7.19 -7.46 -7.39
C GLU A 135 5.77 -7.82 -6.93
N ASP A 136 4.91 -6.83 -6.67
CA ASP A 136 3.53 -7.07 -6.26
C ASP A 136 2.59 -7.13 -7.47
N PHE A 137 2.26 -8.35 -7.89
CA PHE A 137 1.32 -8.65 -8.97
C PHE A 137 -0.10 -8.95 -8.48
N SER A 138 -0.38 -8.75 -7.20
CA SER A 138 -1.72 -8.96 -6.63
C SER A 138 -2.72 -7.97 -7.25
N ASN A 139 -3.98 -8.37 -7.40
CA ASN A 139 -5.07 -7.46 -7.73
C ASN A 139 -5.78 -7.00 -6.45
N TYR A 140 -6.08 -5.70 -6.39
CA TYR A 140 -6.94 -5.15 -5.34
C TYR A 140 -8.07 -4.39 -6.01
N TRP A 141 -9.27 -4.49 -5.44
CA TRP A 141 -10.43 -3.79 -5.96
C TRP A 141 -11.30 -3.31 -4.82
N HIS A 142 -11.97 -2.19 -5.05
CA HIS A 142 -12.92 -1.63 -4.09
C HIS A 142 -14.13 -1.05 -4.82
N PRO A 143 -15.28 -0.87 -4.14
CA PRO A 143 -16.46 -0.28 -4.77
C PRO A 143 -16.18 1.08 -5.37
N ALA A 144 -16.55 1.26 -6.64
CA ALA A 144 -16.51 2.54 -7.32
C ALA A 144 -17.73 3.37 -6.88
N MET A 145 -17.47 4.52 -6.27
CA MET A 145 -18.53 5.36 -5.70
C MET A 145 -19.08 6.33 -6.74
N TYR A 146 -20.41 6.43 -6.81
CA TYR A 146 -21.10 7.38 -7.66
C TYR A 146 -22.04 8.25 -6.82
N PHE A 147 -21.97 9.56 -7.04
CA PHE A 147 -22.91 10.51 -6.49
C PHE A 147 -24.14 10.61 -7.41
N ARG A 148 -25.33 10.43 -6.84
CA ARG A 148 -26.60 10.65 -7.55
C ARG A 148 -27.05 12.11 -7.34
N ALA A 149 -27.01 12.90 -8.40
CA ALA A 149 -27.48 14.28 -8.37
C ALA A 149 -29.02 14.36 -8.35
N LEU A 150 -29.56 15.52 -7.96
CA LEU A 150 -31.02 15.76 -7.86
C LEU A 150 -31.75 15.56 -9.19
N ASN A 151 -31.06 15.76 -10.31
CA ASN A 151 -31.60 15.51 -11.66
C ASN A 151 -31.61 14.01 -12.05
N GLY A 152 -31.27 13.11 -11.13
CA GLY A 152 -31.24 11.66 -11.35
C GLY A 152 -29.98 11.14 -12.05
N THR A 153 -29.05 12.01 -12.46
CA THR A 153 -27.78 11.59 -13.08
C THR A 153 -26.78 11.09 -12.04
N PHE A 154 -25.93 10.15 -12.44
CA PHE A 154 -24.85 9.63 -11.62
C PHE A 154 -23.51 10.19 -12.08
N ARG A 155 -22.67 10.62 -11.13
CA ARG A 155 -21.31 11.10 -11.40
C ARG A 155 -20.33 10.30 -10.56
N HIS A 156 -19.29 9.78 -11.19
CA HIS A 156 -18.22 9.07 -10.48
C HIS A 156 -17.54 10.02 -9.49
N VAL A 157 -17.30 9.54 -8.27
CA VAL A 157 -16.56 10.27 -7.24
C VAL A 157 -15.07 9.98 -7.45
N PRO A 158 -14.25 10.96 -7.86
CA PRO A 158 -12.83 10.72 -8.10
C PRO A 158 -12.11 10.33 -6.81
N ILE A 159 -11.30 9.29 -6.89
CA ILE A 159 -10.43 8.88 -5.80
C ILE A 159 -9.17 9.74 -5.84
N ILE A 160 -8.74 10.22 -4.67
CA ILE A 160 -7.53 11.01 -4.52
C ILE A 160 -6.49 10.13 -3.83
N PRO A 161 -5.25 10.07 -4.34
CA PRO A 161 -4.20 9.27 -3.72
C PRO A 161 -3.87 9.78 -2.32
N ASN A 162 -3.47 8.86 -1.44
CA ASN A 162 -3.08 9.18 -0.08
C ASN A 162 -1.76 9.98 -0.05
N VAL A 163 -1.59 10.80 0.99
CA VAL A 163 -0.39 11.61 1.20
C VAL A 163 0.85 10.73 1.25
N GLY A 164 1.88 11.13 0.50
CA GLY A 164 3.15 10.41 0.36
C GLY A 164 3.20 9.42 -0.80
N ILE A 165 2.11 9.25 -1.55
CA ILE A 165 2.03 8.39 -2.74
C ILE A 165 2.01 9.28 -3.99
N PHE A 166 3.18 9.82 -4.33
CA PHE A 166 3.32 10.78 -5.42
C PHE A 166 3.32 10.08 -6.78
N GLY A 167 2.64 10.68 -7.76
CA GLY A 167 2.58 10.18 -9.14
C GLY A 167 1.47 9.16 -9.41
N ALA A 168 0.70 8.76 -8.39
CA ALA A 168 -0.49 7.95 -8.58
C ALA A 168 -1.69 8.81 -9.03
N THR A 169 -2.49 8.28 -9.95
CA THR A 169 -3.81 8.82 -10.30
C THR A 169 -4.86 7.87 -9.76
N GLY A 170 -5.74 8.36 -8.88
CA GLY A 170 -6.68 7.52 -8.15
C GLY A 170 -6.00 6.42 -7.34
N GLY A 171 -6.66 5.27 -7.25
CA GLY A 171 -6.10 4.05 -6.68
C GLY A 171 -6.17 3.98 -5.15
N VAL A 172 -5.31 3.17 -4.53
CA VAL A 172 -5.39 2.83 -3.10
C VAL A 172 -4.02 2.78 -2.42
N THR A 173 -4.03 2.88 -1.09
CA THR A 173 -2.87 2.54 -0.25
C THR A 173 -3.06 1.15 0.31
N VAL A 174 -2.09 0.27 0.07
CA VAL A 174 -2.07 -1.09 0.59
C VAL A 174 -1.19 -1.14 1.84
N TYR A 175 -1.68 -1.87 2.84
CA TYR A 175 -1.04 -2.07 4.12
C TYR A 175 -0.93 -3.56 4.42
N TYR A 176 0.30 -4.07 4.48
CA TYR A 176 0.57 -5.38 5.07
C TYR A 176 1.05 -5.15 6.49
N THR A 177 0.37 -5.74 7.46
CA THR A 177 0.73 -5.66 8.87
C THR A 177 0.98 -7.06 9.40
N SER A 178 2.08 -7.23 10.13
CA SER A 178 2.29 -8.44 10.92
C SER A 178 1.61 -8.31 12.28
N PRO A 179 1.09 -9.41 12.84
CA PRO A 179 0.62 -9.43 14.22
C PRO A 179 1.73 -8.98 15.17
N THR A 180 1.36 -8.20 16.18
CA THR A 180 2.29 -7.83 17.26
C THR A 180 2.67 -9.05 18.10
N ASP A 181 1.75 -10.01 18.24
CA ASP A 181 2.01 -11.30 18.86
C ASP A 181 2.61 -12.28 17.84
N LYS A 182 3.90 -12.58 18.00
CA LYS A 182 4.66 -13.52 17.16
C LYS A 182 4.18 -14.97 17.28
N SER A 183 3.31 -15.28 18.24
CA SER A 183 2.72 -16.61 18.39
C SER A 183 1.58 -16.87 17.39
N VAL A 184 1.01 -15.82 16.80
CA VAL A 184 -0.07 -15.92 15.81
C VAL A 184 0.49 -16.41 14.48
N LYS A 185 0.17 -17.66 14.13
CA LYS A 185 0.51 -18.24 12.83
C LYS A 185 -0.56 -17.89 11.80
N ILE A 186 -0.29 -16.89 10.96
CA ILE A 186 -1.15 -16.58 9.80
C ILE A 186 -0.96 -17.66 8.74
N LYS A 187 -2.04 -18.37 8.41
CA LYS A 187 -2.10 -19.27 7.25
C LYS A 187 -3.03 -18.66 6.21
N ALA A 188 -2.63 -18.73 4.94
CA ALA A 188 -3.52 -18.39 3.84
C ALA A 188 -4.72 -19.36 3.82
N PRO A 189 -5.92 -18.89 3.45
CA PRO A 189 -7.04 -19.78 3.15
C PRO A 189 -6.62 -20.81 2.09
N PRO A 190 -7.14 -22.05 2.14
CA PRO A 190 -6.91 -23.01 1.08
C PRO A 190 -7.40 -22.45 -0.26
N PRO A 191 -6.76 -22.81 -1.39
CA PRO A 191 -7.19 -22.37 -2.71
C PRO A 191 -8.64 -22.81 -2.96
N LEU A 192 -9.42 -21.93 -3.58
CA LEU A 192 -10.78 -22.25 -4.01
C LEU A 192 -10.69 -23.30 -5.12
N ASN A 193 -11.44 -24.39 -4.95
CA ASN A 193 -11.47 -25.58 -5.80
C ASN A 193 -12.45 -25.45 -6.97
#